data_AF-A0A6G0S4A8-F1
#
_entry.id   AF-A0A6G0S4A8-F1
#
_cell.length_a   1.000
_cell.length_b   1.000
_cell.length_c   1.000
_cell.angle_alpha   90.00
_cell.angle_beta   90.00
_cell.angle_gamma   90.00
#
_symmetry.space_group_name_H-M   'P 1'
#
loop_
_entity.id
_entity.type
_entity.pdbx_description
1 polymer ?
#
loop_
_entity_poly.entity_id
_entity_poly.type
_entity_poly.pdbx_seq_one_letter_code
_entity_poly.pdbx_strand_id
1 'polypeptide(L)'
;MVILLLALPPNATHMYQPLDVAVFKPFKAMVGDELESKLLSTADVQLSKKDAIQIACSAYETAIMDRPSNAVSGFRSTGLFPPSLINMTKRLRVYTNGGARGEIGKEAWLKR
;
A
#
# COMPACT_ATOMS: atom_id res chain seq x y z
N MET A 1 0.44 -0.05 27.41
CA MET A 1 0.19 -0.01 25.96
C MET A 1 -0.28 -1.39 25.53
N VAL A 2 -1.44 -1.52 24.91
CA VAL A 2 -1.97 -2.82 24.44
C VAL A 2 -1.80 -2.86 22.92
N ILE A 3 -1.28 -3.97 22.40
CA ILE A 3 -1.19 -4.22 20.96
C ILE A 3 -2.38 -5.09 20.57
N LEU A 4 -3.19 -4.60 19.63
CA LEU A 4 -4.28 -5.37 19.02
C LEU A 4 -3.80 -5.95 17.69
N LEU A 5 -3.82 -7.27 17.57
CA LEU A 5 -3.56 -7.93 16.30
C LEU A 5 -4.87 -8.07 15.51
N LEU A 6 -4.92 -7.43 14.34
CA LEU A 6 -6.05 -7.54 13.43
C LEU A 6 -5.72 -8.52 12.31
N ALA A 7 -6.46 -9.64 12.26
CA ALA A 7 -6.33 -10.61 11.18
C ALA A 7 -7.02 -10.09 9.92
N LEU A 8 -6.24 -9.93 8.84
CA LEU A 8 -6.77 -9.59 7.52
C LEU A 8 -7.00 -10.88 6.70
N PRO A 9 -7.98 -10.90 5.78
CA PRO A 9 -8.15 -12.01 4.86
C PRO A 9 -6.87 -12.28 4.05
N PRO A 10 -6.60 -13.54 3.66
CA PRO A 10 -5.47 -13.85 2.80
C PRO A 10 -5.59 -13.11 1.46
N ASN A 11 -4.44 -12.74 0.88
CA ASN A 11 -4.33 -12.06 -0.42
C ASN A 11 -5.08 -10.72 -0.51
N ALA A 12 -5.37 -10.05 0.61
CA ALA A 12 -6.12 -8.79 0.65
C ALA A 12 -5.28 -7.55 0.97
N THR A 13 -3.97 -7.61 0.76
CA THR A 13 -3.03 -6.50 1.03
C THR A 13 -3.44 -5.23 0.28
N HIS A 14 -3.74 -5.36 -1.01
CA HIS A 14 -4.25 -4.30 -1.87
C HIS A 14 -5.62 -3.73 -1.47
N MET A 15 -6.35 -4.36 -0.54
CA MET A 15 -7.64 -3.86 -0.05
C MET A 15 -7.51 -3.17 1.31
N TYR A 16 -6.76 -3.78 2.23
CA TYR A 16 -6.80 -3.42 3.65
C TYR A 16 -5.46 -2.91 4.19
N GLN A 17 -4.32 -3.15 3.54
CA GLN A 17 -3.03 -2.65 4.01
C GLN A 17 -2.85 -1.18 3.61
N PRO A 18 -2.81 -0.23 4.56
CA PRO A 18 -2.74 1.20 4.25
C PRO A 18 -1.50 1.60 3.46
N LEU A 19 -0.39 0.90 3.71
CA LEU A 19 0.86 1.14 3.00
C LEU A 19 0.74 0.84 1.51
N ASP A 20 0.20 -0.33 1.16
CA ASP A 20 -0.03 -0.70 -0.24
C ASP A 20 -1.09 0.17 -0.92
N VAL A 21 -2.15 0.53 -0.18
CA VAL A 21 -3.29 1.28 -0.73
C VAL A 21 -2.96 2.76 -1.00
N ALA A 22 -2.18 3.40 -0.13
CA ALA A 22 -2.05 4.86 -0.15
C ALA A 22 -0.60 5.38 -0.14
N VAL A 23 0.34 4.67 0.49
CA VAL A 23 1.69 5.20 0.75
C VAL A 23 2.68 4.79 -0.34
N PHE A 24 2.68 3.53 -0.76
CA PHE A 24 3.68 3.04 -1.71
C PHE A 24 3.47 3.51 -3.14
N LYS A 25 2.25 3.85 -3.55
CA LYS A 25 1.99 4.40 -4.88
C LYS A 25 2.75 5.72 -5.12
N PRO A 26 2.57 6.78 -4.31
CA PRO A 26 3.32 8.03 -4.51
C PRO A 26 4.82 7.86 -4.27
N PHE A 27 5.23 7.02 -3.31
CA PHE A 27 6.65 6.73 -3.09
C PHE A 27 7.34 6.13 -4.31
N LYS A 28 6.73 5.09 -4.92
CA LYS A 28 7.27 4.45 -6.14
C LYS A 28 7.32 5.41 -7.33
N ALA A 29 6.34 6.30 -7.46
CA ALA A 29 6.33 7.32 -8.50
C ALA A 29 7.53 8.28 -8.33
N MET A 30 7.71 8.82 -7.12
CA MET A 30 8.84 9.72 -6.83
C MET A 30 10.21 9.06 -7.03
N VAL A 31 10.36 7.79 -6.63
CA VAL A 31 11.59 7.02 -6.91
C VAL A 31 11.84 6.91 -8.41
N GLY A 32 10.79 6.68 -9.21
CA GLY A 32 10.89 6.62 -10.67
C GLY A 32 11.31 7.95 -11.28
N ASP A 33 10.67 9.04 -10.87
CA ASP A 33 10.93 10.40 -11.37
C ASP A 33 12.37 10.85 -11.05
N GLU A 34 12.83 10.60 -9.82
CA GLU A 34 14.20 10.94 -9.40
C GLU A 34 15.26 10.07 -10.09
N LEU A 35 14.96 8.78 -10.29
CA LEU A 35 15.82 7.89 -11.04
C LEU A 35 15.98 8.35 -12.48
N GLU A 36 14.89 8.66 -13.16
CA GLU A 36 14.90 9.17 -14.53
C GLU A 36 15.69 10.48 -14.61
N SER A 37 15.41 11.44 -13.71
CA SER A 37 16.15 12.70 -13.66
C SER A 37 17.64 12.50 -13.45
N LYS A 38 18.05 11.56 -12.58
CA LYS A 38 19.47 11.26 -12.32
C LYS A 38 20.14 10.71 -13.57
N LEU A 39 19.56 9.69 -14.20
CA LEU A 39 20.13 9.05 -15.39
C LEU A 39 20.23 10.02 -16.58
N LEU A 40 19.23 10.88 -16.77
CA LEU A 40 19.26 11.93 -17.79
C LEU A 40 20.36 12.98 -17.51
N SER A 41 20.59 13.32 -16.24
CA SER A 41 21.58 14.34 -15.87
C SER A 41 23.04 13.88 -15.99
N THR A 42 23.32 12.60 -15.79
CA THR A 42 24.69 12.08 -15.81
C THR A 42 25.04 11.35 -17.11
N ALA A 43 24.05 11.05 -17.96
CA ALA A 43 24.19 10.19 -19.14
C ALA A 43 24.75 8.79 -18.80
N ASP A 44 24.65 8.37 -17.54
CA ASP A 44 25.10 7.06 -17.09
C ASP A 44 24.04 6.00 -17.40
N VAL A 45 24.51 4.80 -17.74
CA VAL A 45 23.66 3.62 -17.93
C VAL A 45 23.56 2.79 -16.64
N GLN A 46 24.38 3.11 -15.63
CA GLN A 46 24.47 2.36 -14.38
C GLN A 46 24.22 3.24 -13.16
N LEU A 47 23.36 2.76 -12.27
CA LEU A 47 23.06 3.41 -11.00
C LEU A 47 23.91 2.78 -9.88
N SER A 48 24.70 3.59 -9.19
CA SER A 48 25.43 3.10 -8.02
C SER A 48 24.47 2.78 -6.87
N LYS A 49 24.85 1.85 -5.98
CA LYS A 49 24.05 1.57 -4.76
C LYS A 49 23.88 2.82 -3.89
N LYS A 50 24.89 3.71 -3.86
CA LYS A 50 24.84 4.96 -3.10
C LYS A 50 23.77 5.89 -3.66
N ASP A 51 23.73 6.06 -4.98
CA ASP A 51 22.72 6.89 -5.63
C ASP A 51 21.32 6.30 -5.48
N ALA A 52 21.17 4.98 -5.60
CA ALA A 52 19.90 4.30 -5.39
C ALA A 52 19.34 4.53 -3.97
N ILE A 53 20.18 4.43 -2.94
CA ILE A 53 19.79 4.72 -1.56
C ILE A 53 19.43 6.20 -1.40
N GLN A 54 20.21 7.11 -1.99
CA GLN A 54 19.94 8.55 -1.93
C GLN A 54 18.58 8.90 -2.54
N ILE A 55 18.24 8.33 -3.70
CA ILE A 55 16.94 8.47 -4.36
C ILE A 55 15.83 7.94 -3.46
N ALA A 56 16.00 6.75 -2.88
CA ALA A 56 15.00 6.19 -1.99
C ALA A 56 14.77 7.05 -0.73
N CYS A 57 15.82 7.65 -0.16
CA CYS A 57 15.71 8.56 0.98
C CYS A 57 14.98 9.86 0.59
N SER A 58 15.33 10.47 -0.52
CA SER A 58 14.68 11.70 -1.02
C SER A 58 13.20 11.46 -1.34
N ALA A 59 12.89 10.36 -2.04
CA ALA A 59 11.52 9.96 -2.29
C ALA A 59 10.74 9.66 -0.99
N TYR A 60 11.39 9.11 0.04
CA TYR A 60 10.77 8.86 1.34
C TYR A 60 10.40 10.16 2.04
N GLU A 61 11.33 11.13 2.09
CA GLU A 61 11.09 12.45 2.68
C GLU A 61 9.93 13.15 1.99
N THR A 62 9.98 13.27 0.66
CA THR A 62 9.00 14.02 -0.13
C THR A 62 7.62 13.35 -0.24
N ALA A 63 7.58 12.02 -0.43
CA ALA A 63 6.33 11.30 -0.66
C ALA A 63 5.62 10.89 0.63
N ILE A 64 6.37 10.69 1.72
CA ILE A 64 5.85 10.12 2.97
C ILE A 64 5.95 11.12 4.12
N MET A 65 7.14 11.66 4.40
CA MET A 65 7.35 12.54 5.57
C MET A 65 6.67 13.90 5.39
N ASP A 66 6.77 14.50 4.21
CA ASP A 66 6.15 15.79 3.89
C ASP A 66 4.63 15.65 3.66
N ARG A 67 4.13 14.42 3.51
CA ARG A 67 2.72 14.12 3.18
C ARG A 67 2.11 13.09 4.13
N PRO A 68 2.13 13.31 5.45
CA PRO A 68 1.63 12.35 6.44
C PRO A 68 0.11 12.14 6.30
N SER A 69 -0.60 13.08 5.69
CA SER A 69 -2.04 12.97 5.37
C SER A 69 -2.36 11.76 4.49
N ASN A 70 -1.43 11.31 3.63
CA ASN A 70 -1.62 10.10 2.82
C ASN A 70 -1.69 8.85 3.69
N ALA A 71 -0.82 8.75 4.70
CA ALA A 71 -0.86 7.63 5.64
C ALA A 71 -2.17 7.66 6.44
N VAL A 72 -2.53 8.81 7.01
CA VAL A 72 -3.78 8.98 7.78
C VAL A 72 -5.02 8.64 6.93
N SER A 73 -5.08 9.16 5.70
CA SER A 73 -6.15 8.86 4.75
C SER A 73 -6.16 7.38 4.35
N GLY A 74 -4.99 6.78 4.15
CA GLY A 74 -4.81 5.35 3.92
C GLY A 74 -5.49 4.52 5.00
N PHE A 75 -5.12 4.73 6.26
CA PHE A 75 -5.70 4.02 7.41
C PHE A 75 -7.21 4.21 7.54
N ARG A 76 -7.70 5.43 7.30
CA ARG A 76 -9.14 5.73 7.33
C ARG A 76 -9.87 4.98 6.21
N SER A 77 -9.32 5.03 5.00
CA SER A 77 -9.95 4.49 3.80
C SER A 77 -9.95 2.96 3.73
N THR A 78 -9.00 2.30 4.39
CA THR A 78 -8.99 0.84 4.56
C THR A 78 -9.86 0.37 5.73
N GLY A 79 -10.35 1.31 6.55
CA GLY A 79 -11.19 1.02 7.72
C GLY A 79 -10.42 0.44 8.89
N LEU A 80 -9.09 0.57 8.92
CA LEU A 80 -8.26 0.08 10.02
C LEU A 80 -8.19 1.06 11.19
N PHE A 81 -8.17 2.37 10.91
CA PHE A 81 -8.17 3.38 11.95
C PHE A 81 -8.94 4.66 11.59
N PRO A 82 -9.93 5.06 12.40
CA PRO A 82 -10.58 4.22 13.41
C PRO A 82 -11.17 2.94 12.76
N PRO A 83 -11.23 1.80 13.47
CA PRO A 83 -11.83 0.58 12.92
C PRO A 83 -13.24 0.84 12.38
N SER A 84 -13.50 0.46 11.12
CA SER A 84 -14.77 0.73 10.44
C SER A 84 -15.14 -0.39 9.47
N LEU A 85 -16.10 -1.23 9.88
CA LEU A 85 -16.64 -2.29 9.05
C LEU A 85 -17.29 -1.75 7.76
N ILE A 86 -17.87 -0.55 7.82
CA ILE A 86 -18.47 0.13 6.67
C ILE A 86 -17.39 0.41 5.61
N ASN A 87 -16.25 0.99 6.01
CA ASN A 87 -15.14 1.28 5.09
C ASN A 87 -14.50 0.00 4.56
N MET A 88 -14.31 -1.01 5.40
CA MET A 88 -13.79 -2.31 4.98
C MET A 88 -14.72 -2.99 3.96
N THR A 89 -16.02 -2.97 4.19
CA THR A 89 -17.02 -3.54 3.27
C THR A 89 -17.07 -2.74 1.97
N LYS A 90 -16.96 -1.41 2.03
CA LYS A 90 -16.86 -0.55 0.84
C LYS A 90 -15.64 -0.91 0.01
N ARG A 91 -14.47 -1.12 0.64
CA ARG A 91 -13.24 -1.56 -0.04
C ARG A 91 -13.39 -2.95 -0.67
N LEU A 92 -13.96 -3.90 0.06
CA LEU A 92 -14.24 -5.24 -0.46
C LEU A 92 -15.09 -5.19 -1.74
N ARG A 93 -16.11 -4.33 -1.75
CA ARG A 93 -16.99 -4.14 -2.92
C ARG A 93 -16.30 -3.52 -4.13
N VAL A 94 -15.15 -2.85 -4.00
CA VAL A 94 -14.37 -2.37 -5.16
C VAL A 94 -13.75 -3.55 -5.92
N TYR A 95 -13.53 -4.68 -5.24
CA TYR A 95 -12.91 -5.87 -5.80
C TYR A 95 -13.95 -6.95 -6.09
N THR A 96 -14.81 -6.68 -7.07
CA THR A 96 -15.84 -7.63 -7.53
C THR A 96 -15.30 -8.73 -8.46
N ASN A 97 -14.18 -8.48 -9.12
CA ASN A 97 -13.70 -9.31 -10.25
C ASN A 97 -12.38 -10.06 -10.01
N GLY A 98 -11.76 -9.93 -8.82
CA GLY A 98 -10.42 -10.49 -8.53
C GLY A 98 -10.37 -11.62 -7.49
N GLY A 99 -11.48 -11.91 -6.80
CA GLY A 99 -11.58 -13.07 -5.91
C GLY A 99 -11.79 -14.37 -6.68
N ALA A 100 -11.40 -15.51 -6.10
CA ALA A 100 -11.74 -16.82 -6.65
C ALA A 100 -13.26 -16.86 -6.95
N ARG A 101 -13.64 -17.06 -8.21
CA ARG A 101 -15.04 -17.19 -8.59
C ARG A 101 -15.50 -18.59 -8.16
N GLY A 102 -16.43 -18.66 -7.20
CA GLY A 102 -16.93 -19.92 -6.65
C GLY A 102 -17.77 -19.73 -5.39
N GLU A 103 -18.30 -20.82 -4.86
CA GLU A 103 -19.14 -20.86 -3.65
C GLU A 103 -18.31 -20.68 -2.36
N ILE A 104 -17.63 -19.53 -2.24
CA ILE A 104 -16.92 -19.15 -1.02
C ILE A 104 -17.93 -19.11 0.13
N GLY A 105 -17.69 -19.90 1.19
CA GLY A 105 -18.63 -20.03 2.31
C GLY A 105 -19.43 -21.34 2.34
N LYS A 106 -19.32 -22.20 1.33
CA LYS A 106 -20.02 -23.51 1.30
C LYS A 106 -19.17 -24.71 1.66
N GLU A 107 -17.89 -24.49 1.94
CA GLU A 107 -16.98 -25.56 2.32
C GLU A 107 -17.49 -26.31 3.56
N ALA A 108 -17.38 -27.64 3.55
CA ALA A 108 -17.88 -28.49 4.62
C ALA A 108 -17.27 -28.15 5.99
N TRP A 109 -16.05 -27.61 6.02
CA TRP A 109 -15.35 -27.22 7.25
C TRP A 109 -15.82 -25.86 7.83
N LEU A 110 -16.57 -25.05 7.07
CA LEU A 110 -17.12 -23.76 7.52
C LEU A 110 -18.46 -23.90 8.26
N LYS A 111 -19.14 -25.04 8.13
CA LYS A 111 -20.37 -25.33 8.87
C LYS A 111 -19.98 -26.02 10.19
N ARG A 112 -20.10 -25.29 11.30
CA ARG A 112 -20.12 -25.88 12.64
C ARG A 112 -21.50 -26.42 12.96
#